data_AF-A0A8H7UN13-F1
#
_entry.id   AF-A0A8H7UN13-F1
#
_cell.length_a   1.000
_cell.length_b   1.000
_cell.length_c   1.000
_cell.angle_alpha   90.00
_cell.angle_beta   90.00
_cell.angle_gamma   90.00
#
_symmetry.space_group_name_H-M   'P 1'
#
loop_
_entity.id
_entity.type
_entity.pdbx_description
1 polymer ?
#
loop_
_entity_poly.entity_id
_entity_poly.type
_entity_poly.pdbx_seq_one_letter_code
_entity_poly.pdbx_strand_id
1 'polypeptide(L)'
;MKFLYLAAAVALVGTLNVQAKPVAGCKKLYTITDADSCSSVAKKFGISESQFYALNPGLHHAGQHICDNLDTGKQYCVKAPKGKRSFARRTTPSSIVDSTTQTTDISGVQSKLSGVLSKLKGLDVSDLSSKESDAVSNVQAKVQSLLTLVDSTTTPVLSTVQSKVQSLLTLVQGLNLPVLSPVETQLQSTVSTVQNLIGSTVGSTGDLSDLKSALTGVQSKLSGLTSVLSNAGVPVSSLQSKVTSLLSELKGSAPDLSNVQTEVQGLLSKLQGLSLPELAPVTNQLSGVTNLLQNILPVNNLGL
;
A
#
# COMPACT_ATOMS: atom_id res chain seq x y z
N MET A 1 2.39 -6.33 2.32
CA MET A 1 1.20 -7.11 1.89
C MET A 1 1.67 -8.26 1.00
N LYS A 2 1.06 -9.45 1.14
CA LYS A 2 0.99 -10.58 0.17
C LYS A 2 2.21 -10.78 -0.77
N PHE A 3 3.15 -11.66 -0.47
CA PHE A 3 3.12 -13.13 -0.58
C PHE A 3 3.34 -13.69 -2.00
N LEU A 4 4.38 -14.54 -2.09
CA LEU A 4 4.55 -15.71 -2.97
C LEU A 4 4.28 -15.56 -4.48
N TYR A 5 5.35 -15.57 -5.28
CA TYR A 5 5.42 -16.38 -6.51
C TYR A 5 6.82 -16.96 -6.71
N LEU A 6 6.98 -18.24 -6.35
CA LEU A 6 8.11 -19.09 -6.73
C LEU A 6 7.51 -20.41 -7.26
N ALA A 7 7.66 -20.72 -8.55
CA ALA A 7 7.57 -22.08 -9.08
C ALA A 7 7.95 -22.16 -10.58
N ALA A 8 8.55 -23.30 -10.94
CA ALA A 8 8.50 -23.95 -12.26
C ALA A 8 8.89 -23.14 -13.52
N ALA A 9 10.18 -23.20 -13.85
CA ALA A 9 10.63 -23.33 -15.25
C ALA A 9 11.04 -24.79 -15.49
N VAL A 10 10.14 -25.61 -16.04
CA VAL A 10 10.35 -27.05 -16.31
C VAL A 10 9.73 -27.42 -17.66
N ALA A 11 10.37 -28.36 -18.38
CA ALA A 11 9.90 -28.99 -19.62
C ALA A 11 9.68 -28.05 -20.83
N LEU A 12 10.78 -27.75 -21.55
CA LEU A 12 10.70 -27.38 -22.98
C LEU A 12 10.39 -28.64 -23.82
N VAL A 13 9.17 -29.17 -23.69
CA VAL A 13 8.60 -30.12 -24.66
C VAL A 13 7.66 -29.33 -25.55
N GLY A 14 7.95 -29.33 -26.86
CA GLY A 14 7.21 -28.52 -27.83
C GLY A 14 5.75 -28.92 -27.92
N THR A 15 4.87 -28.17 -27.26
CA THR A 15 3.43 -28.20 -27.51
C THR A 15 3.07 -27.03 -28.41
N LEU A 16 2.35 -27.31 -29.49
CA LEU A 16 1.66 -26.27 -30.24
C LEU A 16 0.60 -25.67 -29.31
N ASN A 17 0.54 -24.35 -29.15
CA ASN A 17 -0.57 -23.67 -28.47
C ASN A 17 -1.85 -23.79 -29.32
N VAL A 18 -2.46 -24.97 -29.30
CA VAL A 18 -3.78 -25.26 -29.89
C VAL A 18 -4.85 -24.62 -28.99
N GLN A 19 -4.91 -23.29 -29.04
CA GLN A 19 -5.99 -22.50 -28.45
C GLN A 19 -7.33 -23.10 -28.93
N ALA A 20 -8.22 -23.36 -27.99
CA ALA A 20 -9.49 -24.00 -28.26
C ALA A 20 -10.29 -23.23 -29.32
N LYS A 21 -10.73 -23.93 -30.37
CA LYS A 21 -11.45 -23.31 -31.50
C LYS A 21 -12.72 -24.09 -31.85
N PRO A 22 -13.84 -23.39 -32.12
CA PRO A 22 -15.04 -23.99 -32.69
C PRO A 22 -14.78 -24.88 -33.91
N VAL A 23 -15.41 -26.05 -33.98
CA VAL A 23 -15.38 -26.88 -35.20
C VAL A 23 -15.93 -26.14 -36.42
N ALA A 24 -15.34 -26.43 -37.59
CA ALA A 24 -15.82 -25.94 -38.87
C ALA A 24 -17.31 -26.30 -39.07
N GLY A 25 -18.11 -25.33 -39.52
CA GLY A 25 -19.54 -25.51 -39.77
C GLY A 25 -20.43 -25.50 -38.50
N CYS A 26 -19.90 -25.14 -37.32
CA CYS A 26 -20.67 -24.95 -36.09
C CYS A 26 -21.96 -24.14 -36.32
N LYS A 27 -23.05 -24.51 -35.64
CA LYS A 27 -24.40 -23.94 -35.85
C LYS A 27 -24.88 -23.00 -34.73
N LYS A 28 -24.12 -22.85 -33.65
CA LYS A 28 -24.28 -21.78 -32.65
C LYS A 28 -22.98 -21.60 -31.88
N LEU A 29 -22.47 -20.37 -31.87
CA LEU A 29 -21.40 -19.95 -30.98
C LEU A 29 -22.00 -19.37 -29.69
N TYR A 30 -21.24 -19.43 -28.60
CA TYR A 30 -21.55 -18.81 -27.33
C TYR A 30 -20.29 -18.14 -26.77
N THR A 31 -20.42 -16.89 -26.29
CA THR A 31 -19.33 -16.15 -25.66
C THR A 31 -19.28 -16.47 -24.16
N ILE A 32 -18.12 -16.88 -23.66
CA ILE A 32 -17.91 -17.25 -22.24
C ILE A 32 -17.94 -16.01 -21.34
N THR A 33 -18.63 -16.13 -20.20
CA THR A 33 -18.56 -15.18 -19.08
C THR A 33 -17.71 -15.73 -17.94
N ASP A 34 -17.29 -14.87 -17.02
CA ASP A 34 -16.56 -15.22 -15.80
C ASP A 34 -17.31 -16.20 -14.87
N ALA A 35 -18.64 -16.33 -15.03
CA ALA A 35 -19.47 -17.31 -14.34
C ALA A 35 -19.66 -18.65 -15.09
N ASP A 36 -19.14 -18.79 -16.33
CA ASP A 36 -19.31 -20.01 -17.13
C ASP A 36 -18.12 -20.99 -16.96
N SER A 37 -18.43 -22.25 -16.65
CA SER A 37 -17.54 -23.42 -16.76
C SER A 37 -18.02 -24.40 -17.85
N CYS A 38 -17.17 -25.32 -18.33
CA CYS A 38 -17.53 -26.30 -19.36
C CYS A 38 -18.81 -27.07 -19.00
N SER A 39 -18.96 -27.48 -17.74
CA SER A 39 -20.15 -28.17 -17.24
C SER A 39 -21.40 -27.29 -17.31
N SER A 40 -21.30 -26.03 -16.86
CA SER A 40 -22.41 -25.09 -16.91
C SER A 40 -22.84 -24.74 -18.34
N VAL A 41 -21.89 -24.55 -19.27
CA VAL A 41 -22.15 -24.24 -20.68
C VAL A 41 -22.76 -25.45 -21.39
N ALA A 42 -22.22 -26.64 -21.19
CA ALA A 42 -22.77 -27.87 -21.76
C ALA A 42 -24.23 -28.08 -21.29
N LYS A 43 -24.49 -27.93 -19.99
CA LYS A 43 -25.84 -28.01 -19.38
C LYS A 43 -26.79 -26.93 -19.93
N LYS A 44 -26.32 -25.68 -20.07
CA LYS A 44 -27.05 -24.51 -20.59
C LYS A 44 -27.48 -24.66 -22.05
N PHE A 45 -26.78 -25.49 -22.84
CA PHE A 45 -27.11 -25.78 -24.23
C PHE A 45 -27.61 -27.21 -24.50
N GLY A 46 -27.81 -28.03 -23.46
CA GLY A 46 -28.38 -29.38 -23.58
C GLY A 46 -27.47 -30.39 -24.28
N ILE A 47 -26.15 -30.21 -24.16
CA ILE A 47 -25.12 -31.12 -24.69
C ILE A 47 -24.33 -31.75 -23.52
N SER A 48 -23.67 -32.88 -23.74
CA SER A 48 -22.71 -33.40 -22.76
C SER A 48 -21.41 -32.61 -22.80
N GLU A 49 -20.64 -32.61 -21.71
CA GLU A 49 -19.30 -32.01 -21.70
C GLU A 49 -18.40 -32.66 -22.75
N SER A 50 -18.47 -33.99 -22.93
CA SER A 50 -17.79 -34.72 -24.00
C SER A 50 -18.16 -34.24 -25.42
N GLN A 51 -19.40 -33.79 -25.64
CA GLN A 51 -19.80 -33.13 -26.89
C GLN A 51 -19.27 -31.70 -26.96
N PHE A 52 -19.20 -30.96 -25.86
CA PHE A 52 -18.62 -29.61 -25.83
C PHE A 52 -17.11 -29.62 -26.14
N TYR A 53 -16.34 -30.57 -25.58
CA TYR A 53 -14.94 -30.79 -25.95
C TYR A 53 -14.80 -31.19 -27.43
N ALA A 54 -15.61 -32.13 -27.91
CA ALA A 54 -15.59 -32.56 -29.32
C ALA A 54 -15.99 -31.47 -30.33
N LEU A 55 -16.78 -30.48 -29.91
CA LEU A 55 -17.14 -29.30 -30.71
C LEU A 55 -16.12 -28.16 -30.63
N ASN A 56 -15.10 -28.27 -29.78
CA ASN A 56 -14.07 -27.25 -29.58
C ASN A 56 -12.65 -27.85 -29.47
N PRO A 57 -12.08 -28.44 -30.55
CA PRO A 57 -10.71 -28.92 -30.57
C PRO A 57 -9.71 -27.93 -29.96
N GLY A 58 -8.87 -28.43 -29.04
CA GLY A 58 -7.98 -27.63 -28.21
C GLY A 58 -8.49 -27.39 -26.78
N LEU A 59 -9.82 -27.42 -26.55
CA LEU A 59 -10.38 -27.35 -25.18
C LEU A 59 -10.03 -28.64 -24.42
N HIS A 60 -9.37 -28.51 -23.27
CA HIS A 60 -8.83 -29.67 -22.56
C HIS A 60 -9.92 -30.55 -21.93
N HIS A 61 -9.85 -31.85 -22.18
CA HIS A 61 -10.81 -32.85 -21.67
C HIS A 61 -10.32 -33.52 -20.38
N ALA A 62 -11.26 -34.15 -19.65
CA ALA A 62 -11.04 -34.77 -18.35
C ALA A 62 -9.74 -35.58 -18.22
N GLY A 63 -9.03 -35.33 -17.12
CA GLY A 63 -7.66 -35.77 -16.83
C GLY A 63 -7.11 -34.88 -15.70
N GLN A 64 -5.82 -34.54 -15.73
CA GLN A 64 -5.27 -33.50 -14.83
C GLN A 64 -5.66 -32.07 -15.22
N HIS A 65 -6.39 -31.89 -16.33
CA HIS A 65 -6.80 -30.59 -16.87
C HIS A 65 -8.32 -30.41 -16.75
N ILE A 66 -8.74 -29.44 -15.96
CA ILE A 66 -10.14 -29.24 -15.55
C ILE A 66 -10.71 -28.01 -16.27
N CYS A 67 -10.96 -28.11 -17.58
CA CYS A 67 -11.51 -27.00 -18.37
C CYS A 67 -10.68 -25.69 -18.25
N ASP A 68 -9.37 -25.84 -18.04
CA ASP A 68 -8.44 -24.77 -17.64
C ASP A 68 -8.11 -23.76 -18.75
N ASN A 69 -8.54 -24.04 -19.98
CA ASN A 69 -8.43 -23.14 -21.14
C ASN A 69 -9.80 -22.73 -21.74
N LEU A 70 -10.80 -22.54 -20.87
CA LEU A 70 -12.08 -21.89 -21.22
C LEU A 70 -11.98 -20.37 -21.03
N ASP A 71 -11.50 -19.66 -22.06
CA ASP A 71 -11.20 -18.24 -22.01
C ASP A 71 -12.47 -17.35 -21.96
N THR A 72 -12.63 -16.57 -20.89
CA THR A 72 -13.65 -15.50 -20.79
C THR A 72 -13.58 -14.55 -21.98
N GLY A 73 -14.73 -14.23 -22.56
CA GLY A 73 -14.85 -13.37 -23.75
C GLY A 73 -14.55 -14.05 -25.09
N LYS A 74 -14.07 -15.31 -25.13
CA LYS A 74 -13.94 -16.07 -26.39
C LYS A 74 -15.23 -16.81 -26.74
N GLN A 75 -15.33 -17.22 -28.00
CA GLN A 75 -16.51 -17.90 -28.56
C GLN A 75 -16.26 -19.39 -28.78
N TYR A 76 -17.11 -20.22 -28.18
CA TYR A 76 -17.07 -21.68 -28.29
C TYR A 76 -18.32 -22.21 -28.98
N CYS A 77 -18.18 -23.33 -29.69
CA CYS A 77 -19.28 -24.01 -30.34
C CYS A 77 -20.16 -24.76 -29.33
N VAL A 78 -21.47 -24.48 -29.37
CA VAL A 78 -22.48 -25.12 -28.52
C VAL A 78 -23.59 -25.80 -29.33
N LYS A 79 -23.43 -25.92 -30.65
CA LYS A 79 -24.37 -26.67 -31.52
C LYS A 79 -23.67 -27.25 -32.76
N ALA A 80 -23.73 -28.57 -32.89
CA ALA A 80 -23.03 -29.33 -33.92
C ALA A 80 -23.46 -29.01 -35.37
N PRO A 81 -22.57 -29.19 -36.36
CA PRO A 81 -22.94 -29.35 -37.77
C PRO A 81 -23.84 -30.58 -37.96
N LYS A 82 -24.75 -30.56 -38.95
CA LYS A 82 -25.53 -31.75 -39.35
C LYS A 82 -24.71 -32.62 -40.32
N GLY A 83 -24.17 -33.73 -39.85
CA GLY A 83 -23.44 -34.74 -40.64
C GLY A 83 -23.80 -36.18 -40.24
N LYS A 84 -23.59 -37.17 -41.12
CA LYS A 84 -24.10 -38.55 -40.96
C LYS A 84 -23.13 -39.50 -40.22
N ARG A 85 -23.66 -40.56 -39.61
CA ARG A 85 -22.91 -41.63 -38.90
C ARG A 85 -22.73 -42.88 -39.80
N SER A 86 -21.55 -43.53 -39.76
CA SER A 86 -21.28 -44.92 -40.18
C SER A 86 -19.87 -45.30 -39.69
N PHE A 87 -19.66 -46.23 -38.74
CA PHE A 87 -19.72 -47.71 -38.77
C PHE A 87 -18.50 -48.42 -39.41
N ALA A 88 -18.09 -49.55 -38.82
CA ALA A 88 -16.83 -50.28 -39.04
C ALA A 88 -17.00 -51.63 -39.77
N ARG A 89 -15.91 -52.32 -40.13
CA ARG A 89 -15.95 -53.69 -40.72
C ARG A 89 -14.73 -54.55 -40.38
N ARG A 90 -14.90 -55.88 -40.42
CA ARG A 90 -13.92 -56.97 -40.15
C ARG A 90 -13.69 -57.84 -41.41
N THR A 91 -12.69 -58.73 -41.38
CA THR A 91 -11.97 -59.33 -42.53
C THR A 91 -12.11 -60.86 -42.72
N THR A 92 -11.43 -61.41 -43.75
CA THR A 92 -10.96 -62.81 -44.01
C THR A 92 -11.90 -63.79 -44.80
N PRO A 93 -11.47 -65.02 -45.27
CA PRO A 93 -10.92 -65.22 -46.65
C PRO A 93 -11.20 -66.58 -47.39
N SER A 94 -10.63 -66.78 -48.61
CA SER A 94 -10.10 -68.06 -49.20
C SER A 94 -11.05 -69.25 -49.55
N SER A 95 -10.73 -70.27 -50.39
CA SER A 95 -9.60 -70.56 -51.33
C SER A 95 -9.83 -71.78 -52.29
N ILE A 96 -9.53 -71.66 -53.60
CA ILE A 96 -9.11 -72.71 -54.61
C ILE A 96 -10.11 -73.93 -54.76
N VAL A 97 -10.05 -75.10 -55.44
CA VAL A 97 -9.20 -75.99 -56.35
C VAL A 97 -10.18 -76.89 -57.21
N ASP A 98 -9.89 -77.76 -58.21
CA ASP A 98 -8.70 -78.31 -58.94
C ASP A 98 -9.09 -78.88 -60.36
N SER A 99 -8.22 -79.73 -60.94
CA SER A 99 -8.13 -80.53 -62.20
C SER A 99 -9.23 -81.62 -62.42
N THR A 100 -9.40 -82.29 -63.59
CA THR A 100 -8.41 -83.07 -64.38
C THR A 100 -8.84 -83.38 -65.85
N THR A 101 -7.90 -83.86 -66.66
CA THR A 101 -7.87 -83.99 -68.15
C THR A 101 -8.52 -85.23 -68.80
N GLN A 102 -8.85 -85.10 -70.09
CA GLN A 102 -8.72 -86.18 -71.09
C GLN A 102 -8.36 -85.59 -72.48
N THR A 103 -7.76 -86.37 -73.39
CA THR A 103 -6.99 -85.86 -74.55
C THR A 103 -7.15 -86.68 -75.84
N THR A 104 -7.18 -86.03 -77.02
CA THR A 104 -7.04 -86.72 -78.34
C THR A 104 -6.67 -85.82 -79.54
N ASP A 105 -5.63 -84.99 -79.44
CA ASP A 105 -4.90 -84.46 -80.63
C ASP A 105 -3.41 -84.26 -80.31
N ILE A 106 -2.80 -85.34 -79.82
CA ILE A 106 -1.68 -85.21 -78.87
C ILE A 106 -0.34 -84.96 -79.58
N SER A 107 -0.07 -85.56 -80.74
CA SER A 107 1.30 -85.59 -81.32
C SER A 107 1.73 -84.28 -81.96
N GLY A 108 0.84 -83.60 -82.70
CA GLY A 108 1.11 -82.26 -83.25
C GLY A 108 1.27 -81.22 -82.14
N VAL A 109 0.45 -81.34 -81.09
CA VAL A 109 0.55 -80.52 -79.87
C VAL A 109 1.83 -80.86 -79.11
N GLN A 110 2.24 -82.12 -78.96
CA GLN A 110 3.48 -82.54 -78.30
C GLN A 110 4.73 -81.95 -78.95
N SER A 111 4.82 -81.92 -80.28
CA SER A 111 5.95 -81.29 -80.96
C SER A 111 6.05 -79.78 -80.64
N LYS A 112 4.93 -79.05 -80.76
CA LYS A 112 4.86 -77.62 -80.41
C LYS A 112 5.10 -77.39 -78.92
N LEU A 113 4.53 -78.21 -78.06
CA LEU A 113 4.70 -78.17 -76.61
C LEU A 113 6.15 -78.46 -76.21
N SER A 114 6.84 -79.35 -76.91
CA SER A 114 8.27 -79.62 -76.67
C SER A 114 9.14 -78.43 -77.09
N GLY A 115 8.84 -77.81 -78.24
CA GLY A 115 9.50 -76.56 -78.66
C GLY A 115 9.23 -75.39 -77.71
N VAL A 116 8.00 -75.26 -77.20
CA VAL A 116 7.60 -74.25 -76.20
C VAL A 116 8.24 -74.56 -74.84
N LEU A 117 8.30 -75.81 -74.41
CA LEU A 117 8.93 -76.24 -73.15
C LEU A 117 10.44 -76.03 -73.18
N SER A 118 11.10 -76.27 -74.32
CA SER A 118 12.51 -75.91 -74.51
C SER A 118 12.73 -74.39 -74.46
N LYS A 119 11.81 -73.60 -75.00
CA LYS A 119 11.85 -72.12 -74.85
C LYS A 119 11.58 -71.65 -73.43
N LEU A 120 10.67 -72.30 -72.69
CA LEU A 120 10.45 -72.03 -71.26
C LEU A 120 11.67 -72.40 -70.41
N LYS A 121 12.33 -73.53 -70.71
CA LYS A 121 13.58 -73.95 -70.04
C LYS A 121 14.79 -73.09 -70.41
N GLY A 122 14.76 -72.42 -71.56
CA GLY A 122 15.76 -71.43 -71.98
C GLY A 122 15.46 -69.99 -71.52
N LEU A 123 14.29 -69.74 -70.93
CA LEU A 123 13.94 -68.47 -70.27
C LEU A 123 14.44 -68.53 -68.82
N ASP A 124 15.75 -68.38 -68.62
CA ASP A 124 16.32 -68.40 -67.29
C ASP A 124 16.02 -67.11 -66.51
N VAL A 125 14.97 -67.17 -65.67
CA VAL A 125 14.54 -66.09 -64.79
C VAL A 125 15.59 -65.78 -63.72
N SER A 126 16.49 -66.71 -63.41
CA SER A 126 17.58 -66.53 -62.44
C SER A 126 18.46 -65.34 -62.81
N ASP A 127 18.66 -65.11 -64.10
CA ASP A 127 19.55 -64.08 -64.64
C ASP A 127 18.93 -62.67 -64.64
N LEU A 128 17.62 -62.56 -64.38
CA LEU A 128 16.93 -61.31 -64.03
C LEU A 128 16.93 -61.12 -62.51
N SER A 129 16.59 -62.18 -61.76
CA SER A 129 16.51 -62.14 -60.30
C SER A 129 17.87 -61.83 -59.64
N SER A 130 18.98 -62.27 -60.23
CA SER A 130 20.34 -61.94 -59.77
C SER A 130 20.64 -60.45 -59.94
N LYS A 131 20.42 -59.93 -61.15
CA LYS A 131 20.65 -58.50 -61.48
C LYS A 131 19.78 -57.57 -60.65
N GLU A 132 18.54 -57.96 -60.35
CA GLU A 132 17.65 -57.20 -59.46
C GLU A 132 18.15 -57.24 -57.99
N SER A 133 18.59 -58.40 -57.51
CA SER A 133 19.20 -58.56 -56.17
C SER A 133 20.50 -57.75 -56.02
N ASP A 134 21.37 -57.76 -57.02
CA ASP A 134 22.63 -57.00 -57.02
C ASP A 134 22.38 -55.48 -57.10
N ALA A 135 21.40 -55.06 -57.90
CA ALA A 135 20.98 -53.66 -57.98
C ALA A 135 20.41 -53.16 -56.64
N VAL A 136 19.52 -53.93 -56.02
CA VAL A 136 18.98 -53.65 -54.67
C VAL A 136 20.09 -53.58 -53.64
N SER A 137 21.03 -54.53 -53.65
CA SER A 137 22.16 -54.56 -52.70
C SER A 137 23.09 -53.35 -52.84
N ASN A 138 23.41 -52.95 -54.07
CA ASN A 138 24.24 -51.76 -54.35
C ASN A 138 23.52 -50.45 -53.97
N VAL A 139 22.21 -50.34 -54.24
CA VAL A 139 21.39 -49.21 -53.81
C VAL A 139 21.33 -49.15 -52.28
N GLN A 140 21.11 -50.27 -51.59
CA GLN A 140 21.05 -50.33 -50.13
C GLN A 140 22.39 -49.96 -49.49
N ALA A 141 23.52 -50.39 -50.06
CA ALA A 141 24.86 -49.95 -49.64
C ALA A 141 25.08 -48.44 -49.85
N LYS A 142 24.56 -47.86 -50.94
CA LYS A 142 24.55 -46.40 -51.18
C LYS A 142 23.75 -45.67 -50.11
N VAL A 143 22.53 -46.13 -49.83
CA VAL A 143 21.63 -45.55 -48.83
C VAL A 143 22.27 -45.59 -47.44
N GLN A 144 22.88 -46.72 -47.06
CA GLN A 144 23.55 -46.82 -45.77
C GLN A 144 24.78 -45.90 -45.66
N SER A 145 25.53 -45.71 -46.74
CA SER A 145 26.66 -44.77 -46.81
C SER A 145 26.22 -43.30 -46.76
N LEU A 146 25.03 -42.98 -47.31
CA LEU A 146 24.44 -41.65 -47.20
C LEU A 146 23.88 -41.39 -45.79
N LEU A 147 23.28 -42.40 -45.15
CA LEU A 147 22.83 -42.31 -43.75
C LEU A 147 24.00 -42.02 -42.80
N THR A 148 25.10 -42.77 -42.88
CA THR A 148 26.27 -42.52 -42.02
C THR A 148 26.92 -41.16 -42.29
N LEU A 149 26.91 -40.66 -43.54
CA LEU A 149 27.37 -39.32 -43.87
C LEU A 149 26.44 -38.22 -43.31
N VAL A 150 25.13 -38.45 -43.32
CA VAL A 150 24.14 -37.54 -42.70
C VAL A 150 24.27 -37.54 -41.17
N ASP A 151 24.39 -38.70 -40.53
CA ASP A 151 24.53 -38.79 -39.07
C ASP A 151 25.83 -38.12 -38.59
N SER A 152 26.95 -38.42 -39.27
CA SER A 152 28.27 -37.88 -38.92
C SER A 152 28.45 -36.38 -39.19
N THR A 153 27.55 -35.75 -39.95
CA THR A 153 27.54 -34.29 -40.17
C THR A 153 26.46 -33.58 -39.35
N THR A 154 25.26 -34.14 -39.23
CA THR A 154 24.15 -33.47 -38.51
C THR A 154 24.29 -33.55 -37.00
N THR A 155 24.73 -34.68 -36.42
CA THR A 155 24.85 -34.84 -34.96
C THR A 155 25.92 -33.95 -34.29
N PRO A 156 27.15 -33.75 -34.84
CA PRO A 156 28.10 -32.81 -34.24
C PRO A 156 27.68 -31.34 -34.44
N VAL A 157 27.03 -31.00 -35.54
CA VAL A 157 26.50 -29.64 -35.76
C VAL A 157 25.36 -29.34 -34.77
N LEU A 158 24.42 -30.27 -34.60
CA LEU A 158 23.29 -30.08 -33.67
C LEU A 158 23.76 -29.93 -32.23
N SER A 159 24.68 -30.78 -31.76
CA SER A 159 25.24 -30.69 -30.40
C SER A 159 26.12 -29.43 -30.20
N THR A 160 26.85 -28.98 -31.22
CA THR A 160 27.58 -27.69 -31.21
C THR A 160 26.62 -26.49 -31.14
N VAL A 161 25.49 -26.54 -31.85
CA VAL A 161 24.45 -25.51 -31.77
C VAL A 161 23.75 -25.53 -30.41
N GLN A 162 23.36 -26.70 -29.90
CA GLN A 162 22.72 -26.85 -28.59
C GLN A 162 23.61 -26.34 -27.44
N SER A 163 24.89 -26.70 -27.43
CA SER A 163 25.84 -26.22 -26.41
C SER A 163 26.06 -24.71 -26.49
N LYS A 164 26.19 -24.13 -27.69
CA LYS A 164 26.24 -22.66 -27.88
C LYS A 164 24.96 -21.96 -27.41
N VAL A 165 23.79 -22.50 -27.74
CA VAL A 165 22.49 -21.97 -27.29
C VAL A 165 22.38 -22.04 -25.76
N GLN A 166 22.78 -23.14 -25.13
CA GLN A 166 22.76 -23.27 -23.67
C GLN A 166 23.75 -22.31 -22.98
N SER A 167 24.95 -22.10 -23.55
CA SER A 167 25.89 -21.09 -23.06
C SER A 167 25.30 -19.69 -23.16
N LEU A 168 24.71 -19.32 -24.30
CA LEU A 168 24.05 -18.02 -24.49
C LEU A 168 22.86 -17.83 -23.54
N LEU A 169 22.03 -18.85 -23.34
CA LEU A 169 20.90 -18.82 -22.41
C LEU A 169 21.38 -18.57 -20.96
N THR A 170 22.45 -19.24 -20.54
CA THR A 170 23.06 -19.05 -19.22
C THR A 170 23.61 -17.63 -19.05
N LEU A 171 24.21 -17.08 -20.12
CA LEU A 171 24.76 -15.72 -20.13
C LEU A 171 23.64 -14.66 -20.06
N VAL A 172 22.53 -14.86 -20.79
CA VAL A 172 21.32 -14.02 -20.71
C VAL A 172 20.67 -14.10 -19.33
N GLN A 173 20.57 -15.29 -18.71
CA GLN A 173 20.07 -15.45 -17.35
C GLN A 173 20.93 -14.70 -16.31
N GLY A 174 22.26 -14.76 -16.46
CA GLY A 174 23.21 -14.02 -15.63
C GLY A 174 23.11 -12.49 -15.76
N LEU A 175 22.68 -11.98 -16.93
CA LEU A 175 22.41 -10.56 -17.14
C LEU A 175 21.04 -10.11 -16.62
N ASN A 176 20.03 -10.99 -16.65
CA ASN A 176 18.63 -10.59 -16.51
C ASN A 176 18.05 -10.64 -15.08
N LEU A 177 18.73 -11.25 -14.09
CA LEU A 177 18.18 -11.40 -12.72
C LEU A 177 19.05 -10.89 -11.55
N PRO A 178 20.36 -11.18 -11.44
CA PRO A 178 21.09 -10.98 -10.18
C PRO A 178 21.50 -9.52 -9.90
N VAL A 179 21.55 -8.66 -10.91
CA VAL A 179 21.99 -7.25 -10.75
C VAL A 179 20.83 -6.30 -10.44
N LEU A 180 19.62 -6.59 -10.94
CA LEU A 180 18.50 -5.66 -10.87
C LEU A 180 17.78 -5.68 -9.51
N SER A 181 17.57 -6.86 -8.91
CA SER A 181 16.83 -6.99 -7.65
C SER A 181 17.56 -6.45 -6.41
N PRO A 182 18.91 -6.48 -6.26
CA PRO A 182 19.59 -5.77 -5.19
C PRO A 182 19.47 -4.25 -5.34
N VAL A 183 19.54 -3.74 -6.58
CA VAL A 183 19.39 -2.30 -6.88
C VAL A 183 17.97 -1.83 -6.57
N GLU A 184 16.95 -2.61 -6.93
CA GLU A 184 15.55 -2.32 -6.56
C GLU A 184 15.35 -2.33 -5.03
N THR A 185 15.93 -3.29 -4.32
CA THR A 185 15.86 -3.38 -2.85
C THR A 185 16.54 -2.18 -2.18
N GLN A 186 17.73 -1.79 -2.66
CA GLN A 186 18.45 -0.58 -2.22
C GLN A 186 17.62 0.69 -2.47
N LEU A 187 16.96 0.77 -3.64
CA LEU A 187 16.11 1.90 -4.01
C LEU A 187 14.87 2.00 -3.09
N GLN A 188 14.17 0.89 -2.81
CA GLN A 188 13.02 0.88 -1.88
C GLN A 188 13.44 1.24 -0.44
N SER A 189 14.61 0.77 0.02
CA SER A 189 15.19 1.15 1.31
C SER A 189 15.52 2.66 1.38
N THR A 190 16.11 3.19 0.30
CA THR A 190 16.43 4.62 0.18
C THR A 190 15.16 5.48 0.18
N VAL A 191 14.14 5.10 -0.60
CA VAL A 191 12.84 5.78 -0.63
C VAL A 191 12.18 5.79 0.75
N SER A 192 12.18 4.66 1.46
CA SER A 192 11.63 4.56 2.82
C SER A 192 12.37 5.48 3.80
N THR A 193 13.70 5.55 3.69
CA THR A 193 14.54 6.45 4.50
C THR A 193 14.21 7.92 4.23
N VAL A 194 14.09 8.30 2.95
CA VAL A 194 13.72 9.67 2.54
C VAL A 194 12.32 10.05 3.02
N GLN A 195 11.34 9.14 2.94
CA GLN A 195 9.97 9.38 3.44
C GLN A 195 9.95 9.65 4.96
N ASN A 196 10.71 8.86 5.74
CA ASN A 196 10.85 9.09 7.18
C ASN A 196 11.51 10.44 7.51
N LEU A 197 12.54 10.84 6.75
CA LEU A 197 13.20 12.15 6.92
C LEU A 197 12.25 13.32 6.58
N ILE A 198 11.45 13.19 5.52
CA ILE A 198 10.42 14.18 5.16
C ILE A 198 9.40 14.31 6.29
N GLY A 199 8.91 13.19 6.84
CA GLY A 199 7.98 13.17 7.97
C GLY A 199 8.52 13.93 9.18
N SER A 200 9.76 13.66 9.59
CA SER A 200 10.44 14.38 10.68
C SER A 200 10.58 15.88 10.41
N THR A 201 10.96 16.25 9.17
CA THR A 201 11.13 17.66 8.78
C THR A 201 9.81 18.43 8.80
N VAL A 202 8.72 17.81 8.35
CA VAL A 202 7.37 18.40 8.42
C VAL A 202 6.93 18.56 9.88
N GLY A 203 7.18 17.56 10.74
CA GLY A 203 6.92 17.64 12.19
C GLY A 203 7.60 18.85 12.84
N SER A 204 8.92 18.96 12.71
CA SER A 204 9.69 20.09 13.26
C SER A 204 9.32 21.46 12.67
N THR A 205 8.75 21.49 11.46
CA THR A 205 8.19 22.71 10.88
C THR A 205 6.88 23.13 11.57
N GLY A 206 6.06 22.15 11.97
CA GLY A 206 4.89 22.37 12.83
C GLY A 206 5.29 22.88 14.22
N ASP A 207 6.21 22.19 14.89
CA ASP A 207 6.71 22.58 16.22
C ASP A 207 7.24 24.04 16.24
N LEU A 208 7.93 24.45 15.18
CA LEU A 208 8.45 25.82 15.01
C LEU A 208 7.32 26.85 14.81
N SER A 209 6.24 26.48 14.13
CA SER A 209 5.05 27.33 13.95
C SER A 209 4.29 27.52 15.27
N ASP A 210 4.17 26.46 16.07
CA ASP A 210 3.51 26.51 17.38
C ASP A 210 4.35 27.27 18.40
N LEU A 211 5.67 27.09 18.40
CA LEU A 211 6.61 27.88 19.22
C LEU A 211 6.57 29.38 18.86
N LYS A 212 6.51 29.71 17.56
CA LYS A 212 6.32 31.09 17.09
C LYS A 212 4.99 31.67 17.57
N SER A 213 3.91 30.89 17.50
CA SER A 213 2.58 31.30 17.97
C SER A 213 2.58 31.56 19.48
N ALA A 214 3.15 30.65 20.27
CA ALA A 214 3.34 30.81 21.70
C ALA A 214 4.15 32.08 22.05
N LEU A 215 5.24 32.35 21.30
CA LEU A 215 6.04 33.56 21.48
C LEU A 215 5.23 34.85 21.25
N THR A 216 4.40 34.91 20.20
CA THR A 216 3.51 36.08 19.97
C THR A 216 2.46 36.25 21.08
N GLY A 217 1.98 35.14 21.65
CA GLY A 217 1.11 35.17 22.84
C GLY A 217 1.82 35.70 24.09
N VAL A 218 3.08 35.34 24.31
CA VAL A 218 3.91 35.87 25.41
C VAL A 218 4.21 37.35 25.21
N GLN A 219 4.55 37.79 23.99
CA GLN A 219 4.75 39.20 23.66
C GLN A 219 3.48 40.03 23.93
N SER A 220 2.31 39.53 23.50
CA SER A 220 1.02 40.19 23.72
C SER A 220 0.71 40.33 25.22
N LYS A 221 0.98 39.29 26.02
CA LYS A 221 0.85 39.34 27.49
C LYS A 221 1.82 40.35 28.11
N LEU A 222 3.07 40.42 27.64
CA LEU A 222 4.06 41.37 28.14
C LEU A 222 3.62 42.81 27.91
N SER A 223 3.15 43.15 26.71
CA SER A 223 2.58 44.48 26.41
C SER A 223 1.38 44.81 27.32
N GLY A 224 0.52 43.82 27.60
CA GLY A 224 -0.56 43.96 28.58
C GLY A 224 -0.07 44.29 29.99
N LEU A 225 0.96 43.58 30.48
CA LEU A 225 1.58 43.88 31.79
C LEU A 225 2.22 45.27 31.82
N THR A 226 2.90 45.68 30.73
CA THR A 226 3.44 47.05 30.61
C THR A 226 2.33 48.09 30.74
N SER A 227 1.20 47.91 30.04
CA SER A 227 0.05 48.82 30.15
C SER A 227 -0.54 48.87 31.55
N VAL A 228 -0.69 47.71 32.22
CA VAL A 228 -1.17 47.66 33.61
C VAL A 228 -0.22 48.39 34.57
N LEU A 229 1.10 48.21 34.41
CA LEU A 229 2.11 48.88 35.24
C LEU A 229 2.11 50.41 35.02
N SER A 230 2.01 50.87 33.78
CA SER A 230 1.88 52.30 33.47
C SER A 230 0.60 52.91 34.07
N ASN A 231 -0.53 52.22 33.95
CA ASN A 231 -1.80 52.66 34.51
C ASN A 231 -1.78 52.68 36.05
N ALA A 232 -1.08 51.73 36.69
CA ALA A 232 -0.92 51.68 38.14
C ALA A 232 -0.05 52.81 38.71
N GLY A 233 0.81 53.45 37.89
CA GLY A 233 1.56 54.64 38.29
C GLY A 233 0.66 55.84 38.64
N VAL A 234 -0.43 56.04 37.89
CA VAL A 234 -1.34 57.19 38.04
C VAL A 234 -1.98 57.28 39.45
N PRO A 235 -2.62 56.22 40.02
CA PRO A 235 -3.16 56.27 41.37
C PRO A 235 -2.06 56.36 42.44
N VAL A 236 -0.86 55.81 42.20
CA VAL A 236 0.27 55.95 43.13
C VAL A 236 0.74 57.41 43.21
N SER A 237 0.91 58.09 42.07
CA SER A 237 1.22 59.53 42.05
C SER A 237 0.10 60.38 42.67
N SER A 238 -1.17 60.03 42.44
CA SER A 238 -2.30 60.72 43.06
C SER A 238 -2.31 60.56 44.59
N LEU A 239 -2.03 59.36 45.10
CA LEU A 239 -1.88 59.10 46.54
C LEU A 239 -0.68 59.86 47.13
N GLN A 240 0.45 59.90 46.42
CA GLN A 240 1.62 60.68 46.82
C GLN A 240 1.27 62.17 46.97
N SER A 241 0.60 62.77 45.98
CA SER A 241 0.16 64.17 46.07
C SER A 241 -0.79 64.43 47.24
N LYS A 242 -1.74 63.50 47.50
CA LYS A 242 -2.65 63.60 48.67
C LYS A 242 -1.90 63.54 50.00
N VAL A 243 -0.92 62.65 50.14
CA VAL A 243 -0.08 62.56 51.34
C VAL A 243 0.74 63.85 51.53
N THR A 244 1.29 64.43 50.46
CA THR A 244 1.99 65.71 50.54
C THR A 244 1.08 66.87 50.95
N SER A 245 -0.18 66.90 50.49
CA SER A 245 -1.18 67.90 50.92
C SER A 245 -1.46 67.76 52.42
N LEU A 246 -1.84 66.56 52.87
CA LEU A 246 -2.14 66.28 54.29
C LEU A 246 -0.98 66.57 55.23
N LEU A 247 0.27 66.30 54.81
CA LEU A 247 1.47 66.69 55.58
C LEU A 247 1.67 68.20 55.67
N SER A 248 1.28 68.94 54.62
CA SER A 248 1.35 70.41 54.60
C SER A 248 0.25 71.03 55.47
N GLU A 249 -0.97 70.49 55.41
CA GLU A 249 -2.11 70.86 56.26
C GLU A 249 -1.81 70.59 57.74
N LEU A 250 -1.30 69.39 58.07
CA LEU A 250 -0.86 69.04 59.43
C LEU A 250 0.19 70.02 59.96
N LYS A 251 1.21 70.34 59.15
CA LYS A 251 2.25 71.32 59.49
C LYS A 251 1.66 72.74 59.66
N GLY A 252 0.64 73.10 58.89
CA GLY A 252 -0.10 74.36 59.01
C GLY A 252 -0.86 74.49 60.32
N SER A 253 -1.41 73.40 60.85
CA SER A 253 -2.16 73.38 62.13
C SER A 253 -1.29 73.47 63.40
N ALA A 254 0.02 73.21 63.30
CA ALA A 254 0.95 73.24 64.42
C ALA A 254 1.08 74.63 65.10
N PRO A 255 1.24 75.76 64.39
CA PRO A 255 1.20 77.09 65.01
C PRO A 255 -0.13 77.41 65.67
N ASP A 256 -1.27 76.98 65.13
CA ASP A 256 -2.58 77.23 65.75
C ASP A 256 -2.71 76.51 67.09
N LEU A 257 -2.25 75.26 67.18
CA LEU A 257 -2.18 74.52 68.45
C LEU A 257 -1.24 75.22 69.46
N SER A 258 -0.13 75.78 69.00
CA SER A 258 0.80 76.55 69.84
C SER A 258 0.21 77.88 70.32
N ASN A 259 -0.58 78.56 69.48
CA ASN A 259 -1.34 79.76 69.84
C ASN A 259 -2.39 79.43 70.91
N VAL A 260 -3.21 78.38 70.71
CA VAL A 260 -4.20 77.93 71.70
C VAL A 260 -3.53 77.54 73.02
N GLN A 261 -2.39 76.84 72.99
CA GLN A 261 -1.62 76.53 74.21
C GLN A 261 -1.13 77.81 74.91
N THR A 262 -0.80 78.86 74.16
CA THR A 262 -0.37 80.16 74.70
C THR A 262 -1.54 80.95 75.30
N GLU A 263 -2.71 80.95 74.65
CA GLU A 263 -3.93 81.55 75.20
C GLU A 263 -4.39 80.86 76.49
N VAL A 264 -4.38 79.52 76.52
CA VAL A 264 -4.73 78.74 77.72
C VAL A 264 -3.78 79.04 78.89
N GLN A 265 -2.47 79.17 78.64
CA GLN A 265 -1.51 79.61 79.66
C GLN A 265 -1.79 81.04 80.13
N GLY A 266 -2.10 81.97 79.22
CA GLY A 266 -2.46 83.34 79.55
C GLY A 266 -3.75 83.46 80.37
N LEU A 267 -4.76 82.61 80.10
CA LEU A 267 -5.98 82.49 80.88
C LEU A 267 -5.72 81.89 82.27
N LEU A 268 -4.85 80.88 82.37
CA LEU A 268 -4.45 80.29 83.65
C LEU A 268 -3.75 81.32 84.54
N SER A 269 -2.84 82.12 84.00
CA SER A 269 -2.18 83.22 84.74
C SER A 269 -3.17 84.30 85.19
N LYS A 270 -4.19 84.63 84.37
CA LYS A 270 -5.27 85.56 84.76
C LYS A 270 -6.12 84.99 85.92
N LEU A 271 -6.47 83.71 85.88
CA LEU A 271 -7.20 83.04 86.97
C LEU A 271 -6.40 83.00 88.27
N GLN A 272 -5.08 82.77 88.19
CA GLN A 272 -4.18 82.86 89.35
C GLN A 272 -4.10 84.30 89.91
N GLY A 273 -4.07 85.30 89.03
CA GLY A 273 -4.09 86.73 89.41
C GLY A 273 -5.37 87.18 90.11
N LEU A 274 -6.53 86.66 89.69
CA LEU A 274 -7.81 86.90 90.40
C LEU A 274 -7.80 86.25 91.81
N SER A 275 -7.20 85.06 91.94
CA SER A 275 -7.33 84.22 93.12
C SER A 275 -6.58 84.69 94.39
N LEU A 276 -5.66 85.66 94.28
CA LEU A 276 -4.73 86.01 95.38
C LEU A 276 -4.74 87.52 95.71
N PRO A 277 -4.29 88.45 94.84
CA PRO A 277 -4.28 89.87 95.15
C PRO A 277 -5.64 90.57 95.08
N GLU A 278 -6.57 90.22 94.18
CA GLU A 278 -7.83 90.99 94.01
C GLU A 278 -8.92 90.66 95.03
N LEU A 279 -8.96 89.43 95.57
CA LEU A 279 -9.86 89.10 96.69
C LEU A 279 -9.38 89.69 98.03
N ALA A 280 -8.09 90.01 98.18
CA ALA A 280 -7.54 90.59 99.41
C ALA A 280 -8.15 91.95 99.80
N PRO A 281 -8.25 92.99 98.92
CA PRO A 281 -8.91 94.24 99.26
C PRO A 281 -10.41 94.05 99.51
N VAL A 282 -11.11 93.14 98.81
CA VAL A 282 -12.53 92.85 99.08
C VAL A 282 -12.71 92.20 100.47
N THR A 283 -11.82 91.30 100.85
CA THR A 283 -11.80 90.67 102.19
C THR A 283 -11.50 91.70 103.28
N ASN A 284 -10.55 92.62 103.04
CA ASN A 284 -10.23 93.72 103.96
C ASN A 284 -11.38 94.74 104.07
N GLN A 285 -12.07 95.07 102.97
CA GLN A 285 -13.28 95.89 102.97
C GLN A 285 -14.38 95.23 103.81
N LEU A 286 -14.65 93.93 103.60
CA LEU A 286 -15.65 93.17 104.35
C LEU A 286 -15.29 93.07 105.84
N SER A 287 -14.01 92.89 106.17
CA SER A 287 -13.51 92.93 107.55
C SER A 287 -13.67 94.32 108.18
N GLY A 288 -13.39 95.39 107.43
CA GLY A 288 -13.63 96.77 107.85
C GLY A 288 -15.12 97.06 108.13
N VAL A 289 -16.01 96.61 107.25
CA VAL A 289 -17.48 96.70 107.45
C VAL A 289 -17.92 95.87 108.67
N THR A 290 -17.33 94.70 108.89
CA THR A 290 -17.60 93.86 110.08
C THR A 290 -17.16 94.56 111.38
N ASN A 291 -15.99 95.20 111.38
CA ASN A 291 -15.50 95.97 112.53
C ASN A 291 -16.32 97.25 112.77
N LEU A 292 -16.83 97.90 111.72
CA LEU A 292 -17.77 99.01 111.86
C LEU A 292 -19.11 98.54 112.46
N LEU A 293 -19.65 97.40 112.02
CA LEU A 293 -20.84 96.80 112.61
C LEU A 293 -20.65 96.45 114.10
N GLN A 294 -19.49 95.92 114.49
CA GLN A 294 -19.16 95.66 115.90
C GLN A 294 -19.04 96.94 116.74
N ASN A 295 -18.55 98.05 116.17
CA ASN A 295 -18.47 99.33 116.88
C ASN A 295 -19.80 100.10 116.96
N ILE A 296 -20.74 99.85 116.03
CA ILE A 296 -22.08 100.47 116.01
C ILE A 296 -23.05 99.71 116.94
N LEU A 297 -22.77 98.45 117.26
CA LEU A 297 -23.54 97.62 118.20
C LEU A 297 -22.89 97.62 119.60
N PRO A 298 -23.36 98.42 120.57
CA PRO A 298 -22.82 98.38 121.93
C PRO A 298 -23.10 97.02 122.58
N VAL A 299 -22.03 96.23 122.81
CA VAL A 299 -22.09 94.90 123.41
C VAL A 299 -22.39 95.00 124.91
N ASN A 300 -23.67 94.96 125.28
CA ASN A 300 -24.08 94.76 126.66
C ASN A 300 -23.96 93.27 127.03
N ASN A 301 -22.90 92.96 127.77
CA ASN A 301 -22.51 91.62 128.24
C ASN A 301 -23.65 90.78 128.84
N LEU A 302 -23.69 89.51 128.45
CA LEU A 302 -24.13 88.36 129.24
C LEU A 302 -23.49 87.11 128.59
N GLY A 303 -22.83 86.26 129.37
CA GLY A 303 -21.89 85.26 128.83
C GLY A 303 -22.09 83.83 129.34
N LEU A 304 -21.37 82.92 128.68
CA LEU A 304 -20.93 81.61 129.14
C LEU A 304 -19.57 81.29 128.50
#